data_AF-A0A1E7FEI1-F1
#
_entry.id   AF-A0A1E7FEI1-F1
#
_cell.length_a   1.000
_cell.length_b   1.000
_cell.length_c   1.000
_cell.angle_alpha   90.00
_cell.angle_beta   90.00
_cell.angle_gamma   90.00
#
_symmetry.space_group_name_H-M   'P 1'
#
loop_
_entity.id
_entity.type
_entity.pdbx_description
1 polymer ?
#
loop_
_entity_poly.entity_id
_entity_poly.type
_entity_poly.pdbx_seq_one_letter_code
_entity_poly.pdbx_strand_id
1 'polypeptide(L)'
;DADSVAHSIYTPGSQAVLNVVDAFGKDILVQQDDGEEDSTAPMEIDRKKLGEIVFAERSAMAKLEAIVWPHVKTLITDEIDIQRQKWTKECIASNKRPIVVLEAAVLLDAGWDDLLDGVWVVTTPRDVALARLIETRGLTIEEANKRIDAQ
;
A
#
# COMPACT_ATOMS: atom_id res chain seq x y z
N ASP A 1 -2.51 6.57 -7.18
CA ASP A 1 -2.80 6.13 -5.80
C ASP A 1 -1.99 4.86 -5.53
N ALA A 2 -0.98 4.97 -4.67
CA ALA A 2 -0.11 3.85 -4.30
C ALA A 2 -0.85 2.78 -3.50
N ASP A 3 -1.87 3.13 -2.72
CA ASP A 3 -2.66 2.15 -1.97
C ASP A 3 -3.39 1.23 -2.95
N SER A 4 -3.98 1.78 -4.01
CA SER A 4 -4.61 0.99 -5.07
C SER A 4 -3.63 0.04 -5.76
N VAL A 5 -2.38 0.45 -5.98
CA VAL A 5 -1.33 -0.39 -6.57
C VAL A 5 -0.87 -1.45 -5.57
N ALA A 6 -0.73 -1.09 -4.30
CA ALA A 6 -0.32 -2.02 -3.24
C ALA A 6 -1.33 -3.15 -3.01
N HIS A 7 -2.62 -2.94 -3.31
CA HIS A 7 -3.62 -3.99 -3.17
C HIS A 7 -3.37 -5.20 -4.09
N SER A 8 -2.78 -5.01 -5.27
CA SER A 8 -2.51 -6.09 -6.22
C SER A 8 -1.31 -6.96 -5.83
N ILE A 9 -0.46 -6.53 -4.89
CA ILE A 9 0.65 -7.37 -4.42
C ILE A 9 0.14 -8.65 -3.77
N TYR A 10 -1.05 -8.59 -3.16
CA TYR A 10 -1.65 -9.71 -2.44
C TYR A 10 -2.46 -10.63 -3.34
N THR A 11 -2.38 -10.48 -4.67
CA THR A 11 -2.96 -11.43 -5.60
C THR A 11 -2.44 -12.84 -5.31
N PRO A 12 -3.31 -13.85 -5.24
CA PRO A 12 -2.91 -15.23 -4.96
C PRO A 12 -1.81 -15.72 -5.89
N GLY A 13 -0.80 -16.38 -5.30
CA GLY A 13 0.35 -16.91 -6.05
C GLY A 13 1.39 -15.86 -6.47
N SER A 14 1.23 -14.57 -6.11
CA SER A 14 2.27 -13.58 -6.36
C SER A 14 3.55 -13.87 -5.54
N GLN A 15 4.69 -13.37 -6.01
CA GLN A 15 5.95 -13.49 -5.27
C GLN A 15 5.87 -12.78 -3.91
N ALA A 16 5.12 -11.69 -3.81
CA ALA A 16 4.91 -10.99 -2.54
C ALA A 16 4.16 -11.89 -1.54
N VAL A 17 3.10 -12.59 -1.97
CA VAL A 17 2.37 -13.54 -1.12
C VAL A 17 3.29 -14.66 -0.64
N LEU A 18 4.09 -15.25 -1.53
CA LEU A 18 5.03 -16.31 -1.16
C LEU A 18 6.03 -15.83 -0.08
N ASN A 19 6.63 -14.67 -0.28
CA ASN A 19 7.59 -14.10 0.69
C ASN A 19 6.94 -13.77 2.03
N VAL A 20 5.69 -13.29 2.04
CA VAL A 20 4.94 -13.02 3.26
C VAL A 20 4.60 -14.33 3.98
N VAL A 21 4.18 -15.37 3.26
CA VAL A 21 3.92 -16.70 3.83
C VAL A 21 5.18 -17.32 4.42
N ASP A 22 6.33 -17.20 3.75
CA ASP A 22 7.62 -17.67 4.26
C ASP A 22 8.01 -16.95 5.57
N ALA A 23 7.63 -15.68 5.69
CA ALA A 23 7.96 -14.86 6.86
C ALA A 23 7.01 -15.03 8.05
N PHE A 24 5.72 -15.28 7.80
CA PHE A 24 4.66 -15.26 8.81
C PHE A 24 3.95 -16.62 8.99
N GLY A 25 4.31 -17.62 8.20
CA GLY A 25 3.73 -18.96 8.24
C GLY A 25 2.53 -19.12 7.32
N LYS A 26 2.03 -20.35 7.19
CA LYS A 26 0.86 -20.67 6.35
C LYS A 26 -0.48 -20.37 7.03
N ASP A 27 -0.48 -20.10 8.33
CA ASP A 27 -1.71 -19.87 9.11
C ASP A 27 -2.42 -18.55 8.75
N ILE A 28 -1.72 -17.65 8.07
CA ILE A 28 -2.25 -16.42 7.48
C ILE A 28 -2.88 -16.64 6.10
N LEU A 29 -2.92 -17.88 5.59
CA LEU A 29 -3.62 -18.22 4.37
C LEU A 29 -5.04 -18.68 4.66
N VAL A 30 -5.97 -18.29 3.79
CA VAL A 30 -7.36 -18.74 3.78
C VAL A 30 -7.70 -19.24 2.38
N GLN A 31 -8.42 -20.36 2.32
CA GLN A 31 -8.96 -20.85 1.06
C GLN A 31 -10.19 -20.02 0.71
N GLN A 32 -10.25 -19.51 -0.53
CA GLN A 32 -11.50 -18.95 -1.02
C GLN A 32 -12.51 -20.07 -1.18
N ASP A 33 -13.71 -19.87 -0.64
CA ASP A 33 -14.85 -20.73 -0.87
C ASP A 33 -15.43 -20.36 -2.25
N ASP A 34 -14.97 -21.03 -3.29
CA ASP A 34 -15.51 -20.92 -4.66
C ASP A 34 -16.75 -21.80 -4.87
N GLY A 35 -17.15 -22.57 -3.85
CA GLY A 35 -18.30 -23.47 -3.89
C GLY A 35 -18.05 -24.78 -4.66
N GLU A 36 -16.82 -25.09 -5.05
CA GLU A 36 -16.47 -26.34 -5.74
C GLU A 36 -15.84 -27.36 -4.76
N GLU A 37 -16.37 -28.59 -4.74
CA GLU A 37 -15.95 -29.69 -3.85
C GLU A 37 -14.50 -30.16 -4.08
N ASP A 38 -13.86 -29.74 -5.17
CA ASP A 38 -12.46 -30.01 -5.54
C ASP A 38 -11.74 -28.69 -5.86
N SER A 39 -11.86 -27.72 -4.96
CA SER A 39 -11.29 -26.39 -5.14
C SER A 39 -9.75 -26.44 -5.13
N THR A 40 -9.17 -26.28 -6.31
CA THR A 40 -7.76 -25.96 -6.53
C THR A 40 -7.50 -24.45 -6.44
N ALA A 41 -8.46 -23.68 -5.90
CA ALA A 41 -8.37 -22.24 -5.84
C ALA A 41 -7.11 -21.80 -5.08
N PRO A 42 -6.43 -20.76 -5.58
CA PRO A 42 -5.19 -20.31 -4.98
C PRO A 42 -5.49 -19.67 -3.62
N MET A 43 -4.68 -19.99 -2.61
CA MET A 43 -4.87 -19.45 -1.26
C MET A 43 -4.64 -17.94 -1.21
N GLU A 44 -5.46 -17.25 -0.43
CA GLU A 44 -5.39 -15.80 -0.20
C GLU A 44 -4.80 -15.47 1.17
N ILE A 45 -4.20 -14.28 1.30
CA ILE A 45 -3.80 -13.78 2.62
C ILE A 45 -5.04 -13.34 3.39
N ASP A 46 -5.25 -13.96 4.55
CA ASP A 46 -6.15 -13.48 5.60
C ASP A 46 -5.58 -12.18 6.18
N ARG A 47 -6.00 -11.05 5.59
CA ARG A 47 -5.57 -9.71 5.99
C ARG A 47 -5.89 -9.39 7.45
N LYS A 48 -6.95 -10.00 8.01
CA LYS A 48 -7.33 -9.79 9.40
C LYS A 48 -6.31 -10.46 10.32
N LYS A 49 -5.98 -11.74 10.09
CA LYS A 49 -4.95 -12.44 10.86
C LYS A 49 -3.58 -11.81 10.71
N LEU A 50 -3.17 -11.49 9.47
CA LEU A 50 -1.90 -10.81 9.24
C LEU A 50 -1.85 -9.47 9.97
N GLY A 51 -2.94 -8.70 9.92
CA GLY A 51 -3.12 -7.46 10.65
C GLY A 51 -2.93 -7.63 12.16
N GLU A 52 -3.60 -8.61 12.78
CA GLU A 52 -3.45 -8.92 14.21
C GLU A 52 -1.98 -9.18 14.60
N ILE A 53 -1.22 -9.88 13.75
CA ILE A 53 0.20 -10.15 14.00
C ILE A 53 1.04 -8.87 13.88
N VAL A 54 0.89 -8.11 12.79
CA VAL A 54 1.77 -6.96 12.51
C VAL A 54 1.44 -5.73 13.35
N PHE A 55 0.19 -5.56 13.78
CA PHE A 55 -0.20 -4.47 14.68
C PHE A 55 0.08 -4.78 16.16
N ALA A 56 0.29 -6.04 16.53
CA ALA A 56 0.69 -6.40 17.88
C ALA A 56 2.18 -6.11 18.15
N GLU A 57 3.05 -6.29 17.16
CA GLU A 57 4.50 -6.23 17.33
C GLU A 57 5.16 -5.32 16.28
N ARG A 58 5.87 -4.27 16.73
CA ARG A 58 6.56 -3.33 15.83
C ARG A 58 7.58 -4.04 14.92
N SER A 59 8.26 -5.06 15.43
CA SER A 59 9.23 -5.85 14.66
C SER A 59 8.54 -6.66 13.55
N ALA A 60 7.31 -7.13 13.77
CA ALA A 60 6.51 -7.81 12.77
C ALA A 60 6.05 -6.85 11.67
N MET A 61 5.61 -5.62 12.02
CA MET A 61 5.31 -4.58 11.03
C MET A 61 6.52 -4.27 10.17
N ALA A 62 7.67 -3.97 10.78
CA ALA A 62 8.90 -3.67 10.04
C ALA A 62 9.33 -4.83 9.11
N LYS A 63 9.12 -6.07 9.54
CA LYS A 63 9.36 -7.25 8.69
C LYS A 63 8.42 -7.30 7.50
N LEU A 64 7.12 -7.03 7.70
CA LEU A 64 6.15 -6.98 6.61
C LEU A 64 6.50 -5.86 5.63
N GLU A 65 6.78 -4.65 6.12
CA GLU A 65 7.18 -3.49 5.32
C GLU A 65 8.42 -3.78 4.48
N ALA A 66 9.46 -4.37 5.08
CA ALA A 66 10.69 -4.75 4.38
C ALA A 66 10.47 -5.77 3.25
N ILE A 67 9.44 -6.63 3.38
CA ILE A 67 9.05 -7.57 2.34
C ILE A 67 8.21 -6.86 1.27
N VAL A 68 7.21 -6.08 1.69
CA VAL A 68 6.15 -5.53 0.84
C VAL A 68 6.62 -4.33 0.02
N TRP A 69 7.32 -3.38 0.64
CA TRP A 69 7.69 -2.12 -0.01
C TRP A 69 8.52 -2.29 -1.29
N PRO A 70 9.48 -3.23 -1.39
CA PRO A 70 10.19 -3.48 -2.65
C PRO A 70 9.27 -3.94 -3.80
N HIS A 71 8.25 -4.77 -3.50
CA HIS A 71 7.28 -5.21 -4.52
C HIS A 71 6.39 -4.03 -4.94
N VAL A 72 5.92 -3.24 -3.97
CA VAL A 72 5.10 -2.05 -4.26
C VAL A 72 5.89 -1.02 -5.08
N LYS A 73 7.17 -0.80 -4.75
CA LYS A 73 8.05 0.11 -5.49
C LYS A 73 8.21 -0.32 -6.95
N THR A 74 8.37 -1.62 -7.21
CA THR A 74 8.42 -2.17 -8.56
C THR A 74 7.12 -1.89 -9.32
N LEU A 75 5.97 -2.20 -8.73
CA LEU A 75 4.67 -1.95 -9.37
C LEU A 75 4.42 -0.46 -9.64
N ILE A 76 4.80 0.42 -8.71
CA ILE A 76 4.70 1.88 -8.91
C ILE A 76 5.59 2.30 -10.08
N THR A 77 6.81 1.77 -10.17
CA THR A 77 7.76 2.10 -11.26
C THR A 77 7.19 1.67 -12.61
N ASP A 78 6.67 0.44 -12.69
CA ASP A 78 6.03 -0.08 -13.91
C ASP A 78 4.83 0.79 -14.33
N GLU A 79 3.98 1.18 -13.38
CA GLU A 79 2.82 2.04 -13.65
C GLU A 79 3.26 3.44 -14.12
N ILE A 80 4.28 4.04 -13.51
CA ILE A 80 4.86 5.32 -13.96
C ILE A 80 5.33 5.21 -15.41
N ASP A 81 6.03 4.13 -15.76
CA ASP A 81 6.56 3.94 -17.11
C ASP A 81 5.45 3.68 -18.15
N ILE A 82 4.38 2.96 -17.78
CA ILE A 82 3.18 2.80 -18.62
C ILE A 82 2.54 4.17 -18.91
N GLN A 83 2.36 5.01 -17.89
CA GLN A 83 1.77 6.34 -18.06
C GLN A 83 2.68 7.26 -18.90
N ARG A 84 4.00 7.22 -18.69
CA ARG A 84 4.99 7.95 -19.50
C ARG A 84 4.91 7.55 -20.98
N GLN A 85 4.83 6.26 -21.29
CA GLN A 85 4.73 5.77 -22.66
C GLN A 85 3.41 6.18 -23.32
N LYS A 86 2.30 6.10 -22.59
CA LYS A 86 0.98 6.51 -23.08
C LYS A 86 0.96 8.01 -23.42
N TRP A 87 1.46 8.85 -22.53
CA TRP A 87 1.43 10.30 -22.74
C TRP A 87 2.44 10.80 -23.75
N THR A 88 3.57 10.11 -23.95
CA THR A 88 4.49 10.44 -25.05
C THR A 88 3.78 10.37 -26.40
N LYS A 89 2.86 9.41 -26.59
CA LYS A 89 2.07 9.29 -27.83
C LYS A 89 1.02 10.40 -27.96
N GLU A 90 0.35 10.77 -26.86
CA GLU A 90 -0.73 11.77 -26.86
C GLU A 90 -0.23 13.22 -26.88
N CYS A 91 0.91 13.52 -26.23
CA CYS A 91 1.41 14.87 -26.02
C CYS A 91 2.17 15.44 -27.22
N ILE A 92 2.79 14.60 -28.06
CA ILE A 92 3.43 15.03 -29.33
C ILE A 92 2.44 15.80 -30.20
N ALA A 93 1.14 15.47 -30.15
CA ALA A 93 0.10 16.16 -30.91
C ALA A 93 -0.34 17.51 -30.31
N SER A 94 -0.06 17.80 -29.03
CA SER A 94 -0.70 18.89 -28.27
C SER A 94 0.24 19.87 -27.56
N ASN A 95 1.57 19.71 -27.68
CA ASN A 95 2.59 20.54 -26.99
C ASN A 95 2.37 20.67 -25.46
N LYS A 96 1.73 19.67 -24.85
CA LYS A 96 1.50 19.59 -23.40
C LYS A 96 2.64 18.85 -22.72
N ARG A 97 2.95 19.23 -21.48
CA ARG A 97 3.88 18.48 -20.61
C ARG A 97 3.05 17.72 -19.59
N PRO A 98 2.99 16.40 -19.67
CA PRO A 98 2.20 15.62 -18.74
C PRO A 98 2.91 15.52 -17.38
N ILE A 99 2.14 15.36 -16.30
CA ILE A 99 2.64 15.23 -14.92
C ILE A 99 2.00 13.98 -14.31
N VAL A 100 2.81 13.06 -13.79
CA VAL A 100 2.34 11.94 -12.95
C VAL A 100 2.38 12.40 -11.51
N VAL A 101 1.31 12.15 -10.74
CA VAL A 101 1.28 12.39 -9.30
C VAL A 101 1.19 11.04 -8.58
N LEU A 102 2.21 10.74 -7.78
CA LEU A 102 2.21 9.59 -6.87
C LEU A 102 1.68 10.04 -5.50
N GLU A 103 0.50 9.57 -5.14
CA GLU A 103 -0.06 9.69 -3.79
C GLU A 103 0.32 8.43 -3.00
N ALA A 104 1.09 8.60 -1.91
CA ALA A 104 1.49 7.51 -1.03
C ALA A 104 1.66 8.03 0.40
N ALA A 105 1.02 7.38 1.38
CA ALA A 105 1.10 7.78 2.78
C ALA A 105 2.49 7.55 3.39
N VAL A 106 3.19 6.49 2.96
CA VAL A 106 4.51 6.07 3.47
C VAL A 106 5.66 6.47 2.53
N LEU A 107 5.45 7.45 1.66
CA LEU A 107 6.38 7.80 0.56
C LEU A 107 7.83 8.01 1.03
N LEU A 108 7.99 8.76 2.12
CA LEU A 108 9.30 9.10 2.68
C LEU A 108 9.87 7.93 3.50
N ASP A 109 9.05 7.28 4.33
CA ASP A 109 9.48 6.15 5.15
C ASP A 109 9.93 4.96 4.31
N ALA A 110 9.26 4.75 3.17
CA ALA A 110 9.57 3.68 2.23
C ALA A 110 10.72 4.03 1.26
N GLY A 111 11.27 5.25 1.33
CA GLY A 111 12.36 5.71 0.45
C GLY A 111 11.98 5.63 -1.03
N TRP A 112 10.78 6.10 -1.38
CA TRP A 112 10.28 6.16 -2.75
C TRP A 112 10.44 7.55 -3.37
N ASP A 113 11.00 8.51 -2.64
CA ASP A 113 11.33 9.84 -3.13
C ASP A 113 12.36 9.81 -4.27
N ASP A 114 13.17 8.75 -4.37
CA ASP A 114 14.09 8.50 -5.48
C ASP A 114 13.40 8.23 -6.83
N LEU A 115 12.10 7.92 -6.83
CA LEU A 115 11.30 7.76 -8.05
C LEU A 115 10.80 9.09 -8.62
N LEU A 116 10.97 10.19 -7.90
CA LEU A 116 10.23 11.44 -8.11
C LEU A 116 11.14 12.60 -8.49
N ASP A 117 10.65 13.49 -9.36
CA ASP A 117 11.32 14.76 -9.68
C ASP A 117 11.13 15.80 -8.55
N GLY A 118 10.13 15.61 -7.70
CA GLY A 118 9.84 16.48 -6.56
C GLY A 118 8.77 15.89 -5.63
N VAL A 119 8.82 16.30 -4.37
CA VAL A 119 7.91 15.84 -3.31
C VAL A 119 7.01 16.97 -2.88
N TRP A 120 5.70 16.73 -2.84
CA TRP A 120 4.71 17.66 -2.30
C TRP A 120 4.15 17.11 -1.00
N VAL A 121 4.21 17.92 0.06
CA VAL A 121 3.70 17.55 1.38
C VAL A 121 2.51 18.44 1.71
N VAL A 122 1.39 17.81 2.08
CA VAL A 122 0.20 18.50 2.59
C VAL A 122 0.22 18.41 4.11
N THR A 123 0.28 19.54 4.79
CA THR A 123 0.33 19.60 6.26
C THR A 123 -0.87 20.36 6.82
N THR A 124 -1.19 20.09 8.09
CA THR A 124 -2.24 20.79 8.83
C THR A 124 -1.89 20.82 10.32
N PRO A 125 -2.35 21.82 11.09
CA PRO A 125 -2.19 21.80 12.54
C PRO A 125 -2.78 20.53 13.17
N ARG A 126 -2.14 20.03 14.23
CA ARG A 126 -2.52 18.76 14.88
C ARG A 126 -3.96 18.75 15.38
N ASP A 127 -4.42 19.85 15.96
CA ASP A 127 -5.79 20.04 16.44
C ASP A 127 -6.81 19.96 15.29
N VAL A 128 -6.48 20.51 14.12
CA VAL A 128 -7.31 20.40 12.91
C VAL A 128 -7.35 18.96 12.40
N ALA A 129 -6.22 18.25 12.37
CA ALA A 129 -6.18 16.83 12.00
C ALA A 129 -7.04 15.97 12.96
N LEU A 130 -6.90 16.21 14.27
CA LEU A 130 -7.66 15.51 15.30
C LEU A 130 -9.16 15.73 15.14
N ALA A 131 -9.60 16.99 15.01
CA ALA A 131 -11.00 17.33 14.82
C ALA A 131 -11.59 16.65 13.58
N ARG A 132 -10.86 16.64 12.45
CA ARG A 132 -11.28 15.96 11.22
C ARG A 132 -11.40 14.45 11.41
N LEU A 133 -10.45 13.80 12.08
CA LEU A 133 -10.49 12.35 12.32
C LEU A 133 -11.69 11.96 13.19
N ILE A 134 -12.02 12.76 14.19
CA ILE A 134 -13.20 12.53 15.05
C ILE A 134 -14.49 12.76 14.25
N GLU A 135 -14.62 13.91 13.57
CA GLU A 135 -15.85 14.30 12.89
C GLU A 135 -16.15 13.43 11.67
N THR A 136 -15.14 13.11 10.86
CA THR A 136 -15.34 12.41 9.58
C THR A 136 -15.21 10.89 9.68
N ARG A 137 -14.42 10.37 10.63
CA ARG A 137 -14.18 8.92 10.78
C ARG A 137 -14.72 8.34 12.08
N GLY A 138 -15.28 9.17 12.96
CA GLY A 138 -15.89 8.72 14.22
C GLY A 138 -14.89 8.12 15.22
N LEU A 139 -13.60 8.42 15.07
CA LEU A 139 -12.56 7.91 15.96
C LEU A 139 -12.67 8.55 17.35
N THR A 140 -12.31 7.79 18.38
CA THR A 140 -12.06 8.37 19.71
C THR A 140 -10.83 9.28 19.69
N ILE A 141 -10.71 10.16 20.69
CA ILE A 141 -9.54 11.03 20.83
C ILE A 141 -8.26 10.20 20.93
N GLU A 142 -8.30 9.08 21.67
CA GLU A 142 -7.17 8.18 21.84
C GLU A 142 -6.76 7.50 20.52
N GLU A 143 -7.71 7.00 19.75
CA GLU A 143 -7.44 6.38 18.44
C GLU A 143 -6.90 7.40 17.43
N ALA A 144 -7.48 8.60 17.39
CA ALA A 144 -7.03 9.66 16.51
C ALA A 144 -5.59 10.10 16.84
N ASN A 145 -5.26 10.27 18.13
CA ASN A 145 -3.90 10.59 18.55
C ASN A 145 -2.90 9.48 18.19
N LYS A 146 -3.22 8.21 18.48
CA LYS A 146 -2.37 7.08 18.10
C LYS A 146 -2.07 7.06 16.61
N ARG A 147 -3.04 7.44 15.78
CA ARG A 147 -2.90 7.44 14.33
C ARG A 147 -2.05 8.59 13.82
N ILE A 148 -2.15 9.77 14.43
CA ILE A 148 -1.28 10.92 14.12
C ILE A 148 0.16 10.63 14.58
N ASP A 149 0.35 9.99 15.73
CA ASP A 149 1.67 9.69 16.29
C ASP A 149 2.39 8.54 15.56
N ALA A 150 1.68 7.79 14.72
CA ALA A 150 2.20 6.69 13.92
C ALA A 150 2.58 7.11 12.48
N GLN A 151 2.46 8.39 12.13
CA GLN A 151 2.90 8.97 10.86
C GLN A 151 4.33 9.53 10.94
#